data_AF-A0A511BPG8-F1
#
_entry.id   AF-A0A511BPG8-F1
#
_cell.length_a   1.000
_cell.length_b   1.000
_cell.length_c   1.000
_cell.angle_alpha   90.00
_cell.angle_beta   90.00
_cell.angle_gamma   90.00
#
_symmetry.space_group_name_H-M   'P 1'
#
loop_
_entity.id
_entity.type
_entity.pdbx_description
1 polymer ?
#
loop_
_entity_poly.entity_id
_entity_poly.type
_entity_poly.pdbx_seq_one_letter_code
_entity_poly.pdbx_strand_id
1 'polypeptide(L)' 'MRYDRDEDGVESEFRQLLEETQRDAQSLNALSGRDSGIPEDLRLRISALADKIDALVDLSRFH' A
#
# COMPACT_ATOMS: atom_id res chain seq x y z
N MET A 1 33.09 6.24 12.71
CA MET A 1 32.09 6.20 11.62
C MET A 1 30.89 5.44 12.14
N ARG A 2 29.81 6.16 12.45
CA ARG A 2 28.51 5.66 12.93
C ARG A 2 27.49 6.71 12.49
N TYR A 3 27.07 6.64 11.23
CA TYR A 3 25.95 7.44 10.70
C TYR A 3 25.07 6.59 9.78
N ASP A 4 25.61 5.51 9.20
CA ASP A 4 24.88 4.65 8.25
C ASP A 4 23.80 3.75 8.88
N ARG A 5 23.77 3.59 10.21
CA ARG A 5 22.88 2.60 10.85
C ARG A 5 21.45 3.11 11.09
N ASP A 6 21.25 4.44 11.06
CA ASP A 6 19.93 5.05 11.28
C ASP A 6 19.17 5.24 9.94
N GLU A 7 19.87 5.48 8.83
CA GLU A 7 19.24 5.55 7.49
C GLU A 7 18.67 4.20 7.06
N ASP A 8 19.42 3.11 7.23
CA ASP A 8 18.97 1.76 6.91
C ASP A 8 17.73 1.33 7.74
N GLY A 9 17.66 1.79 9.00
CA GLY A 9 16.54 1.51 9.90
C GLY A 9 15.26 2.19 9.44
N VAL A 10 15.33 3.47 9.13
CA VAL A 10 14.19 4.26 8.63
C VAL A 10 13.73 3.76 7.25
N GLU A 11 14.65 3.39 6.36
CA GLU A 11 14.31 2.81 5.06
C GLU A 11 13.60 1.44 5.22
N SER A 12 14.07 0.61 6.15
CA SER A 12 13.43 -0.67 6.46
C SER A 12 12.02 -0.49 7.03
N GLU A 13 11.83 0.45 7.96
CA GLU A 13 10.52 0.77 8.52
C GLU A 13 9.56 1.32 7.45
N PHE A 14 10.07 2.19 6.57
CA PHE A 14 9.31 2.72 5.44
C PHE A 14 8.83 1.60 4.51
N ARG A 15 9.73 0.69 4.11
CA ARG A 15 9.35 -0.46 3.25
C ARG A 15 8.33 -1.36 3.93
N GLN A 16 8.51 -1.65 5.22
CA GLN A 16 7.56 -2.47 5.96
C GLN A 16 6.17 -1.82 6.01
N LEU A 17 6.10 -0.53 6.35
CA LEU A 17 4.84 0.20 6.40
C LEU A 17 4.15 0.26 5.02
N LEU A 18 4.93 0.41 3.95
CA LEU A 18 4.40 0.43 2.59
C LEU A 18 3.83 -0.93 2.17
N GLU A 19 4.50 -2.04 2.51
CA GLU A 19 4.00 -3.39 2.27
C GLU A 19 2.74 -3.71 3.09
N GLU A 20 2.68 -3.29 4.34
CA GLU A 20 1.48 -3.44 5.19
C GLU A 20 0.30 -2.66 4.61
N THR A 21 0.54 -1.40 4.21
CA THR A 21 -0.47 -0.55 3.56
C THR A 21 -0.96 -1.16 2.25
N GLN A 22 -0.09 -1.78 1.46
CA GLN A 22 -0.46 -2.50 0.25
C GLN A 22 -1.42 -3.66 0.54
N ARG A 23 -1.07 -4.50 1.52
CA ARG A 23 -1.90 -5.65 1.91
C ARG A 23 -3.28 -5.20 2.40
N ASP A 24 -3.33 -4.15 3.20
CA ASP A 24 -4.57 -3.58 3.71
C ASP A 24 -5.46 -3.04 2.58
N ALA A 25 -4.88 -2.32 1.61
CA ALA A 25 -5.61 -1.81 0.47
C ALA A 25 -6.15 -2.94 -0.44
N GLN A 26 -5.35 -3.98 -0.69
CA GLN A 26 -5.77 -5.15 -1.46
C GLN A 26 -6.91 -5.92 -0.74
N SER A 27 -6.79 -6.08 0.58
CA SER A 27 -7.83 -6.71 1.40
C SER A 27 -9.13 -5.91 1.35
N LEU A 28 -9.06 -4.58 1.52
CA LEU A 28 -10.22 -3.70 1.44
C LEU A 28 -10.87 -3.75 0.05
N ASN A 29 -10.08 -3.74 -1.03
CA ASN A 29 -10.57 -3.86 -2.39
C ASN A 29 -11.32 -5.19 -2.59
N ALA A 30 -10.74 -6.31 -2.16
CA ALA A 30 -11.35 -7.62 -2.24
C ALA A 30 -12.65 -7.74 -1.43
N LEU A 31 -12.70 -7.18 -0.21
CA LEU A 31 -13.91 -7.13 0.59
C LEU A 31 -14.98 -6.26 -0.09
N SER A 32 -14.58 -5.11 -0.65
CA SER A 32 -15.51 -4.19 -1.30
C SER A 32 -16.14 -4.74 -2.58
N GLY A 33 -15.44 -5.64 -3.29
CA GLY A 33 -15.96 -6.33 -4.46
C GLY A 33 -16.97 -7.43 -4.14
N ARG A 34 -17.00 -7.91 -2.90
CA ARG A 34 -17.90 -8.99 -2.45
C ARG A 34 -19.17 -8.46 -1.79
N ASP A 35 -19.13 -7.26 -1.24
CA ASP A 35 -20.27 -6.63 -0.57
C ASP A 35 -21.16 -5.88 -1.57
N SER A 36 -22.34 -6.41 -1.85
CA SER A 36 -23.34 -5.77 -2.71
C SER A 36 -23.98 -4.51 -2.09
N GLY A 37 -23.78 -4.27 -0.80
CA GLY A 37 -24.23 -3.07 -0.09
C GLY A 37 -23.35 -1.84 -0.30
N ILE A 38 -22.16 -1.98 -0.88
CA ILE A 38 -21.24 -0.87 -1.12
C ILE A 38 -21.59 -0.16 -2.43
N PRO A 39 -21.83 1.17 -2.41
CA PRO A 39 -22.07 1.95 -3.61
C PRO A 39 -20.94 1.78 -4.64
N GLU A 40 -21.32 1.68 -5.91
CA GLU A 40 -20.37 1.44 -7.01
C GLU A 40 -19.26 2.50 -7.08
N ASP A 41 -19.58 3.79 -6.92
CA ASP A 41 -18.58 4.87 -6.88
C ASP A 41 -17.55 4.65 -5.75
N LEU A 42 -18.00 4.20 -4.57
CA LEU A 42 -17.09 3.91 -3.46
C LEU A 42 -16.19 2.71 -3.78
N ARG A 43 -16.73 1.66 -4.39
CA ARG A 43 -15.95 0.49 -4.84
C ARG A 43 -14.88 0.88 -5.85
N LEU A 44 -15.23 1.69 -6.85
CA LEU A 44 -14.29 2.18 -7.87
C LEU A 44 -13.18 3.03 -7.23
N ARG A 45 -13.50 3.86 -6.24
CA ARG A 45 -12.50 4.64 -5.50
C ARG A 45 -11.57 3.76 -4.67
N ILE A 46 -12.09 2.70 -4.04
CA ILE A 46 -11.27 1.72 -3.32
C ILE A 46 -10.33 1.00 -4.28
N SER A 47 -10.81 0.53 -5.44
CA SER A 47 -9.96 -0.10 -6.45
C SER A 47 -8.87 0.86 -6.94
N ALA A 48 -9.22 2.11 -7.25
CA ALA A 48 -8.25 3.12 -7.68
C ALA A 48 -7.20 3.47 -6.60
N LEU A 49 -7.53 3.33 -5.31
CA LEU A 49 -6.56 3.49 -4.23
C LEU A 49 -5.61 2.30 -4.14
N ALA A 50 -6.14 1.07 -4.26
CA ALA A 50 -5.31 -0.14 -4.29
C ALA A 50 -4.30 -0.09 -5.46
N ASP A 51 -4.75 0.27 -6.67
CA ASP A 51 -3.87 0.39 -7.85
C ASP A 51 -2.74 1.41 -7.65
N LYS A 52 -3.04 2.55 -6.99
CA LYS A 52 -2.03 3.57 -6.69
C LYS A 52 -1.01 3.08 -5.67
N ILE A 53 -1.44 2.33 -4.66
CA ILE A 53 -0.54 1.79 -3.63
C ILE A 53 0.35 0.71 -4.24
N ASP A 54 -0.19 -0.15 -5.10
CA ASP A 54 0.60 -1.12 -5.87
C ASP A 54 1.68 -0.42 -6.71
N ALA A 55 1.33 0.67 -7.42
CA ALA A 55 2.29 1.47 -8.17
C ALA A 55 3.37 2.11 -7.27
N LEU A 56 3.01 2.58 -6.07
CA LEU A 56 3.99 3.14 -5.11
C LEU A 56 4.96 2.09 -4.60
N VAL A 57 4.49 0.88 -4.30
CA VAL A 57 5.33 -0.26 -3.90
C VAL A 57 6.27 -0.66 -5.03
N ASP A 58 5.78 -0.68 -6.27
CA ASP A 58 6.64 -0.97 -7.41
C ASP A 58 7.73 0.09 -7.57
N LEU A 59 7.38 1.38 -7.44
CA LEU A 59 8.35 2.48 -7.48
C LEU A 59 9.38 2.40 -6.35
N SER A 60 8.99 2.01 -5.14
CA SER A 60 9.91 1.88 -4.00
C SER A 60 10.91 0.72 -4.14
N ARG A 61 10.74 -0.17 -5.13
CA ARG A 61 11.69 -1.25 -5.43
C ARG A 61 12.79 -0.82 -6.40
N PHE A 62 12.62 0.32 -7.08
CA PHE A 62 13.57 0.86 -8.06
C PHE A 62 14.46 1.98 -7.50
N HIS A 63 14.22 2.40 -6.26
CA HIS A 63 14.99 3.39 -5.50
C HIS A 63 15.67 2.71 -4.32
#